data_AF-X1SUB6-F1
#
_entry.id   AF-X1SUB6-F1
#
_cell.length_a   1.000
_cell.length_b   1.000
_cell.length_c   1.000
_cell.angle_alpha   90.00
_cell.angle_beta   90.00
_cell.angle_gamma   90.00
#
_symmetry.space_group_name_H-M   'P 1'
#
loop_
_entity.id
_entity.type
_entity.pdbx_description
1 polymer ?
#
loop_
_entity_poly.entity_id
_entity_poly.type
_entity_poly.pdbx_seq_one_letter_code
_entity_poly.pdbx_strand_id
1 'polypeptide(L)' 'MLITAVALMAIGSLGIGAAVLMEMKSHEPIWKLMMKIFPWFFGVGAILLAIAMTGG' A
#
# COMPACT_ATOMS: atom_id res chain seq x y z
N MET A 1 -3.64 -19.89 0.30
CA MET A 1 -2.97 -18.86 -0.52
C MET A 1 -3.55 -17.46 -0.29
N LEU A 2 -4.87 -17.31 -0.09
CA LEU A 2 -5.50 -16.00 0.15
C LEU A 2 -5.02 -15.32 1.43
N ILE A 3 -4.91 -16.07 2.54
CA ILE A 3 -4.37 -15.57 3.82
C ILE A 3 -2.93 -15.04 3.65
N THR A 4 -2.09 -15.74 2.88
CA THR A 4 -0.72 -15.32 2.60
C THR A 4 -0.68 -14.05 1.76
N ALA A 5 -1.58 -13.90 0.77
CA ALA A 5 -1.72 -12.68 -0.02
C ALA A 5 -2.18 -11.49 0.84
N VAL A 6 -3.15 -11.70 1.73
CA VAL A 6 -3.62 -10.67 2.68
C VAL A 6 -2.51 -10.30 3.67
N ALA A 7 -1.76 -11.26 4.19
CA ALA A 7 -0.63 -11.01 5.08
C ALA A 7 0.47 -10.19 4.40
N LEU A 8 0.84 -10.53 3.15
CA LEU A 8 1.82 -9.76 2.37
C LEU A 8 1.34 -8.34 2.07
N MET A 9 0.06 -8.17 1.75
CA MET A 9 -0.56 -6.87 1.52
C MET A 9 -0.56 -6.00 2.80
N ALA A 10 -0.82 -6.60 3.96
CA ALA A 10 -0.74 -5.90 5.25
C ALA A 10 0.68 -5.46 5.57
N ILE A 11 1.68 -6.35 5.42
CA ILE A 11 3.09 -6.04 5.66
C ILE A 11 3.59 -4.94 4.70
N GLY A 12 3.26 -5.04 3.41
CA GLY A 12 3.62 -4.03 2.41
C GLY A 12 2.99 -2.66 2.70
N SER A 13 1.75 -2.64 3.18
CA SER A 13 1.05 -1.41 3.57
C SER A 13 1.69 -0.73 4.79
N LEU A 14 2.12 -1.52 5.78
CA LEU A 14 2.85 -0.99 6.94
C LEU A 14 4.19 -0.37 6.55
N GLY A 15 4.93 -0.99 5.60
CA GLY A 15 6.18 -0.47 5.09
C GLY A 15 6.03 0.89 4.38
N ILE A 16 4.95 1.06 3.61
CA ILE A 16 4.66 2.32 2.91
C ILE A 16 4.22 3.39 3.90
N GLY A 17 3.40 3.04 4.91
CA GLY A 17 3.06 3.95 6.00
C GLY A 17 4.29 4.42 6.78
N ALA A 18 5.24 3.53 7.09
CA ALA A 18 6.49 3.89 7.76
C ALA A 18 7.37 4.81 6.90
N ALA A 19 7.46 4.54 5.59
CA ALA A 19 8.20 5.39 4.65
C ALA A 19 7.60 6.80 4.55
N VAL A 20 6.26 6.89 4.50
CA VAL A 20 5.52 8.16 4.51
C VAL A 20 5.80 8.94 5.80
N LEU A 21 5.75 8.28 6.96
CA LEU A 21 6.05 8.92 8.24
C LEU A 21 7.49 9.45 8.32
N MET A 22 8.46 8.73 7.76
CA MET A 22 9.84 9.23 7.68
C MET A 22 9.96 10.44 6.76
N GLU A 23 9.36 10.41 5.57
CA GLU A 23 9.41 11.53 4.62
C GLU A 23 8.73 12.79 5.16
N MET A 24 7.61 12.63 5.88
CA MET A 24 6.94 13.73 6.57
C MET A 24 7.84 14.36 7.65
N LYS A 25 8.59 13.54 8.41
CA LYS A 25 9.54 14.05 9.42
C LYS A 25 10.77 14.72 8.80
N SER A 26 11.20 14.25 7.64
CA SER A 26 12.34 14.81 6.92
C SER A 26 12.00 16.07 6.11
N HIS A 27 10.77 16.59 6.21
CA HIS A 27 10.26 17.72 5.42
C HIS A 27 10.47 17.53 3.90
N GLU A 28 10.32 16.29 3.42
CA GLU A 28 10.46 16.03 1.99
C GLU A 28 9.27 16.59 1.18
N PRO A 29 9.49 16.95 -0.09
CA PRO A 29 8.44 17.45 -0.95
C PRO A 29 7.26 16.47 -1.07
N ILE A 30 6.04 17.00 -0.95
CA ILE A 30 4.78 16.22 -1.02
C ILE A 30 4.68 15.36 -2.28
N TRP A 31 5.30 15.77 -3.40
CA TRP A 31 5.29 14.99 -4.63
C TRP A 31 5.95 13.60 -4.47
N LYS A 32 6.96 13.46 -3.58
CA LYS A 32 7.62 12.17 -3.31
C LYS A 32 6.71 11.23 -2.51
N LEU A 33 5.99 11.79 -1.54
CA LEU A 33 4.95 11.10 -0.79
C LEU A 33 3.84 10.60 -1.73
N MET A 34 3.37 11.47 -2.63
CA MET A 34 2.37 11.09 -3.64
C MET A 34 2.87 9.98 -4.57
N MET A 35 4.14 10.01 -4.98
CA MET A 35 4.75 8.96 -5.79
C MET A 35 4.76 7.58 -5.11
N LYS A 36 4.68 7.51 -3.77
CA LYS A 36 4.62 6.25 -3.02
C LYS A 36 3.17 5.82 -2.73
N ILE A 37 2.35 6.76 -2.26
CA ILE A 37 0.97 6.49 -1.84
C ILE A 37 0.08 6.14 -3.03
N PHE A 38 0.27 6.77 -4.19
CA PHE A 38 -0.57 6.56 -5.35
C PHE A 38 -0.45 5.12 -5.92
N PRO A 39 0.75 4.62 -6.27
CA PRO A 39 0.88 3.23 -6.70
C PRO A 39 0.51 2.22 -5.60
N TRP A 40 0.69 2.57 -4.32
CA TRP A 40 0.20 1.74 -3.21
C TRP A 40 -1.32 1.57 -3.23
N PHE A 41 -2.06 2.67 -3.40
CA PHE A 41 -3.52 2.65 -3.44
C PHE A 41 -4.04 1.79 -4.60
N PHE A 42 -3.44 1.90 -5.79
CA PHE A 42 -3.78 1.06 -6.93
C PHE A 42 -3.37 -0.40 -6.72
N GLY A 43 -2.20 -0.66 -6.13
CA GLY A 43 -1.73 -2.02 -5.86
C GLY A 43 -2.61 -2.76 -4.86
N VAL A 44 -2.93 -2.13 -3.72
CA VAL A 44 -3.83 -2.69 -2.71
C VAL A 44 -5.26 -2.77 -3.25
N GLY A 45 -5.75 -1.73 -3.92
CA GLY A 45 -7.08 -1.70 -4.50
C GLY A 45 -7.31 -2.80 -5.54
N ALA A 46 -6.33 -3.05 -6.43
CA ALA A 46 -6.40 -4.12 -7.42
C ALA A 46 -6.44 -5.51 -6.78
N ILE A 47 -5.64 -5.74 -5.72
CA ILE A 47 -5.66 -7.01 -4.98
C ILE A 47 -7.00 -7.21 -4.27
N LEU A 48 -7.52 -6.18 -3.61
CA LEU A 48 -8.83 -6.23 -2.95
C LEU A 48 -9.97 -6.48 -3.95
N LEU A 49 -9.93 -5.83 -5.11
CA LEU A 49 -10.90 -6.06 -6.19
C LEU A 49 -10.82 -7.49 -6.71
N ALA A 50 -9.61 -8.03 -6.94
CA ALA A 50 -9.43 -9.41 -7.36
C ALA A 50 -9.97 -10.40 -6.33
N ILE A 51 -9.78 -10.16 -5.03
CA ILE A 51 -10.35 -10.97 -3.94
C ILE A 51 -11.88 -10.88 -3.98
N ALA A 52 -12.46 -9.69 -4.14
CA ALA A 52 -13.92 -9.52 -4.21
C ALA A 52 -14.55 -10.22 -5.42
N MET A 53 -13.87 -10.24 -6.57
CA MET A 53 -14.35 -10.90 -7.79
C MET A 53 -14.16 -12.42 -7.77
N THR A 54 -13.18 -12.95 -7.04
CA THR A 54 -12.87 -14.40 -7.01
C THR A 54 -13.38 -15.11 -5.77
N GLY A 55 -13.71 -14.39 -4.71
CA GLY A 55 -14.24 -14.90 -3.45
C GLY A 55 -15.76 -14.75 -3.27
N GLY A 56 -16.48 -14.30 -4.29
CA GLY A 56 -17.95 -14.17 -4.33
C GLY A 56 -18.62 -15.30 -5.11
#